data_AF-A0A060C4E0-F1
#
_entry.id   AF-A0A060C4E0-F1
#
_cell.length_a   1.000
_cell.length_b   1.000
_cell.length_c   1.000
_cell.angle_alpha   90.00
_cell.angle_beta   90.00
_cell.angle_gamma   90.00
#
_symmetry.space_group_name_H-M   'P 1'
#
loop_
_entity.id
_entity.type
_entity.pdbx_description
1 polymer ?
#
loop_
_entity_poly.entity_id
_entity_poly.type
_entity_poly.pdbx_seq_one_letter_code
_entity_poly.pdbx_strand_id
1 'polypeptide(L)'
;MLDMVFNHCSTQHEWFQKALAGNKRYQRYFYLRPAKVAGSLPNNWQSKFGGPAWSRFGQSELYYLHLYDPTQADLDWHNPDVRAEASKIVNFWRKKGVQGFR
;
A
#
# COMPACT_ATOMS: atom_id res chain seq x y z
N MET A 1 -8.66 -5.09 22.63
CA MET A 1 -7.79 -5.49 21.49
C MET A 1 -8.25 -4.71 20.28
N LEU A 2 -7.34 -4.11 19.51
CA LEU A 2 -7.67 -3.35 18.29
C LEU A 2 -7.09 -4.04 17.06
N ASP A 3 -7.85 -4.08 15.96
CA ASP A 3 -7.36 -4.54 14.67
C ASP A 3 -6.45 -3.47 14.04
N MET A 4 -5.30 -3.90 13.54
CA MET A 4 -4.25 -3.07 12.95
C MET A 4 -3.99 -3.52 11.51
N VAL A 5 -4.69 -2.89 10.57
CA VAL A 5 -4.53 -3.20 9.15
C VAL A 5 -3.31 -2.48 8.60
N PHE A 6 -2.16 -3.16 8.60
CA PHE A 6 -0.90 -2.61 8.10
C PHE A 6 -0.45 -3.17 6.74
N ASN A 7 -1.19 -4.13 6.18
CA ASN A 7 -0.85 -4.66 4.86
C ASN A 7 -1.08 -3.61 3.75
N HIS A 8 -2.17 -2.85 3.86
CA HIS A 8 -2.58 -1.86 2.88
C HIS A 8 -3.21 -0.64 3.56
N CYS A 9 -3.31 0.47 2.83
CA CYS A 9 -4.15 1.60 3.21
C CYS A 9 -5.14 1.95 2.09
N SER A 10 -6.16 2.74 2.42
CA SER A 10 -7.08 3.26 1.39
C SER A 10 -6.29 4.06 0.34
N THR A 11 -6.70 3.99 -0.92
CA THR A 11 -6.20 4.91 -1.97
C THR A 11 -6.57 6.36 -1.68
N GLN A 12 -7.54 6.63 -0.79
CA GLN A 12 -7.83 7.99 -0.29
C GLN A 12 -6.89 8.42 0.84
N HIS A 13 -6.07 7.53 1.39
CA HIS A 13 -5.14 7.85 2.46
C HIS A 13 -4.10 8.87 1.99
N GLU A 14 -3.70 9.78 2.88
CA GLU A 14 -2.78 10.89 2.57
C GLU A 14 -1.47 10.40 1.94
N TRP A 15 -0.95 9.23 2.37
CA TRP A 15 0.25 8.65 1.78
C TRP A 15 0.09 8.32 0.30
N PHE A 16 -1.03 7.69 -0.10
CA PHE A 16 -1.27 7.35 -1.49
C PHE A 16 -1.55 8.60 -2.33
N GLN A 17 -2.30 9.56 -1.80
CA GLN A 17 -2.55 10.85 -2.45
C GLN A 17 -1.26 11.65 -2.69
N LYS A 18 -0.36 11.70 -1.70
CA LYS A 18 0.98 12.32 -1.89
C LYS A 18 1.83 11.57 -2.90
N ALA A 19 1.73 10.24 -2.96
CA ALA A 19 2.42 9.44 -3.97
C ALA A 19 1.90 9.75 -5.39
N LEU A 20 0.57 9.85 -5.56
CA LEU A 20 -0.07 10.25 -6.82
C LEU A 20 0.33 11.66 -7.25
N ALA A 21 0.47 12.58 -6.29
CA ALA A 21 0.97 13.94 -6.52
C ALA A 21 2.47 14.01 -6.86
N GLY A 22 3.15 12.87 -7.00
CA GLY A 22 4.55 12.82 -7.44
C GLY A 22 5.59 12.76 -6.33
N ASN A 23 5.19 12.73 -5.05
CA ASN A 23 6.14 12.72 -3.95
C ASN A 23 6.93 11.40 -3.89
N LYS A 24 8.23 11.47 -4.20
CA LYS A 24 9.12 10.30 -4.28
C LYS A 24 9.25 9.51 -2.99
N ARG A 25 9.14 10.16 -1.83
CA ARG A 25 9.17 9.45 -0.53
C ARG A 25 7.97 8.54 -0.41
N TYR A 26 6.77 9.06 -0.66
CA TYR A 26 5.53 8.29 -0.54
C TYR A 26 5.34 7.31 -1.70
N GLN A 27 5.87 7.57 -2.89
CA GLN A 27 5.90 6.56 -3.96
C GLN A 27 6.63 5.29 -3.53
N ARG A 28 7.70 5.40 -2.72
CA ARG A 28 8.42 4.23 -2.17
C ARG A 28 7.65 3.50 -1.06
N TYR A 29 6.51 4.02 -0.59
CA TYR A 29 5.71 3.33 0.43
C TYR A 29 4.85 2.22 -0.19
N PHE A 30 4.74 2.16 -1.53
CA PHE A 30 3.88 1.21 -2.22
C PHE A 30 4.67 0.40 -3.24
N TYR A 31 4.18 -0.79 -3.57
CA TYR A 31 4.73 -1.57 -4.68
C TYR A 31 4.30 -0.94 -6.01
N LEU A 32 5.15 -0.08 -6.58
CA LEU A 32 4.96 0.48 -7.92
C LEU A 32 5.86 -0.25 -8.92
N ARG A 33 5.28 -0.85 -9.96
CA ARG A 33 6.02 -1.64 -10.96
C ARG A 33 5.53 -1.33 -12.37
N PRO A 34 6.43 -1.27 -13.37
CA PRO A 34 6.02 -1.19 -14.76
C PRO A 34 5.39 -2.52 -15.21
N ALA A 35 4.69 -2.47 -16.34
CA ALA A 35 4.30 -3.67 -17.08
C ALA A 35 5.53 -4.54 -17.39
N LYS A 36 5.37 -5.88 -17.36
CA LYS A 36 6.45 -6.80 -17.74
C LYS A 36 6.77 -6.73 -19.24
N VAL A 37 5.73 -6.59 -20.06
CA VAL A 37 5.78 -6.37 -21.51
C VAL A 37 4.77 -5.28 -21.84
N ALA A 38 4.98 -4.50 -22.90
CA ALA A 38 4.05 -3.44 -23.29
C ALA A 38 2.60 -3.97 -23.37
N GLY A 39 1.69 -3.32 -22.65
CA GLY A 39 0.28 -3.73 -22.55
C GLY A 39 -0.02 -4.86 -21.57
N SER A 40 0.96 -5.40 -20.85
CA SER A 40 0.76 -6.45 -19.83
C SER A 40 0.72 -5.88 -18.41
N LEU A 41 0.37 -6.72 -17.44
CA LEU A 41 0.57 -6.44 -16.02
C LEU A 41 2.01 -6.78 -15.59
N PRO A 42 2.46 -6.34 -14.40
CA PRO A 42 3.79 -6.69 -13.87
C PRO A 42 3.99 -8.20 -13.68
N ASN A 43 2.94 -8.92 -13.29
CA ASN A 43 2.90 -10.38 -13.23
C ASN A 43 1.44 -10.89 -13.30
N ASN A 44 1.22 -12.18 -13.13
CA ASN A 44 -0.09 -12.82 -13.21
C ASN A 44 -0.83 -12.92 -11.85
N TRP A 45 -0.42 -12.19 -10.82
CA TRP A 45 -1.06 -12.26 -9.50
C TRP A 45 -2.52 -11.81 -9.55
N GLN A 46 -3.36 -12.53 -8.81
CA GLN A 46 -4.80 -12.28 -8.70
C GLN A 46 -5.14 -11.72 -7.33
N SER A 47 -6.07 -10.77 -7.30
CA SER A 47 -6.66 -10.27 -6.07
C SER A 47 -7.47 -11.37 -5.39
N LYS A 48 -7.49 -11.37 -4.06
CA LYS A 48 -8.35 -12.25 -3.26
C LYS A 48 -9.84 -11.94 -3.44
N PHE A 49 -10.18 -10.76 -3.94
CA PHE A 49 -11.56 -10.36 -4.24
C PHE A 49 -11.93 -10.51 -5.73
N GLY A 50 -11.03 -11.09 -6.53
CA GLY A 50 -11.25 -11.36 -7.94
C GLY A 50 -10.61 -10.32 -8.86
N GLY A 51 -10.22 -10.79 -10.05
CA GLY A 51 -9.50 -9.98 -11.02
C GLY A 51 -8.01 -9.81 -10.69
N PRO A 52 -7.28 -9.03 -11.49
CA PRO A 52 -5.84 -8.84 -11.31
C PRO A 52 -5.50 -8.09 -10.01
N ALA A 53 -4.37 -8.41 -9.39
CA ALA A 53 -3.87 -7.71 -8.19
C ALA A 53 -3.16 -6.37 -8.51
N TRP A 54 -3.26 -5.89 -9.75
CA TRP A 54 -2.52 -4.72 -10.23
C TRP A 54 -3.46 -3.76 -10.94
N SER A 55 -3.41 -2.49 -10.52
CA SER A 55 -4.18 -1.39 -11.11
C SER A 55 -3.24 -0.26 -11.52
N ARG A 56 -3.62 0.55 -12.52
CA ARG A 56 -2.79 1.65 -13.03
C ARG A 56 -2.56 2.70 -11.94
N PHE A 57 -1.33 3.15 -11.78
CA PHE A 57 -0.96 4.18 -10.80
C PHE A 57 -1.09 5.58 -11.40
N GLY A 58 -2.25 6.21 -11.18
CA GLY A 58 -2.57 7.53 -11.72
C GLY A 58 -2.48 7.55 -13.25
N GLN A 59 -1.88 8.62 -13.80
CA GLN A 59 -1.65 8.78 -15.24
C GLN A 59 -0.27 8.25 -15.69
N SER A 60 0.39 7.41 -14.88
CA SER A 60 1.72 6.89 -15.19
C SER A 60 1.68 5.53 -15.91
N GLU A 61 2.84 5.08 -16.38
CA GLU A 61 3.07 3.73 -16.92
C GLU A 61 3.32 2.68 -15.82
N LEU A 62 3.18 3.06 -14.56
CA LEU A 62 3.33 2.15 -13.42
C LEU A 62 1.97 1.60 -13.00
N TYR A 63 2.03 0.42 -12.38
CA TYR A 63 0.94 -0.24 -11.69
C TYR A 63 1.24 -0.29 -10.19
N TYR A 64 0.21 -0.19 -9.35
CA TYR A 64 0.31 -0.45 -7.92
C TYR A 64 -0.32 -1.79 -7.57
N LEU A 65 0.25 -2.45 -6.55
CA LEU A 65 -0.28 -3.70 -6.02
C LEU A 65 -1.48 -3.45 -5.11
N HIS A 66 -2.51 -4.27 -5.26
CA HIS A 66 -3.61 -4.43 -4.30
C HIS A 66 -3.96 -5.92 -4.20
N LEU A 67 -3.66 -6.54 -3.06
CA LEU A 67 -3.95 -7.97 -2.87
C LEU A 67 -5.45 -8.25 -2.63
N TYR A 68 -6.22 -7.19 -2.37
CA TYR A 68 -7.66 -7.21 -2.14
C TYR A 68 -8.35 -6.21 -3.08
N ASP A 69 -9.15 -5.28 -2.57
CA ASP A 69 -9.88 -4.31 -3.39
C ASP A 69 -8.93 -3.29 -4.06
N PRO A 70 -9.21 -2.81 -5.28
CA PRO A 70 -8.40 -1.76 -5.92
C PRO A 70 -8.25 -0.49 -5.08
N THR A 71 -9.19 -0.19 -4.18
CA THR A 71 -9.07 0.94 -3.24
C THR A 71 -8.18 0.66 -2.02
N GLN A 72 -7.57 -0.52 -1.92
CA GLN A 72 -6.67 -0.94 -0.85
C GLN A 72 -5.25 -1.13 -1.38
N ALA A 73 -4.47 -0.05 -1.44
CA ALA A 73 -3.11 -0.09 -1.95
C ALA A 73 -2.14 -0.73 -0.94
N ASP A 74 -1.43 -1.78 -1.37
CA ASP A 74 -0.51 -2.53 -0.52
C ASP A 74 0.78 -1.74 -0.23
N LEU A 75 1.18 -1.73 1.04
CA LEU A 75 2.38 -1.07 1.52
C LEU A 75 3.62 -1.95 1.28
N ASP A 76 4.71 -1.34 0.82
CA ASP A 76 5.99 -2.04 0.63
C ASP A 76 6.69 -2.25 1.97
N TRP A 77 6.45 -3.42 2.57
CA TRP A 77 7.06 -3.82 3.83
C TRP A 77 8.58 -4.06 3.76
N HIS A 78 9.20 -4.08 2.57
CA HIS A 78 10.66 -4.08 2.45
C HIS A 78 11.24 -2.70 2.76
N ASN A 79 10.46 -1.62 2.62
CA ASN A 79 10.89 -0.27 2.93
C ASN A 79 10.99 -0.05 4.46
N PRO A 80 12.17 0.32 5.01
CA PRO A 80 12.32 0.60 6.44
C PRO A 80 11.47 1.77 6.93
N ASP A 81 11.18 2.77 6.09
CA ASP A 81 10.33 3.91 6.47
C ASP A 81 8.89 3.47 6.77
N VAL A 82 8.35 2.52 5.99
CA VAL A 82 7.02 1.94 6.21
C VAL A 82 6.95 1.22 7.56
N ARG A 83 7.98 0.41 7.88
CA ARG A 83 8.07 -0.30 9.17
C ARG A 83 8.21 0.68 10.34
N ALA A 84 8.93 1.77 10.14
CA ALA A 84 9.07 2.83 11.14
C ALA A 84 7.73 3.56 11.38
N GLU A 85 6.97 3.89 10.33
CA GLU A 85 5.63 4.48 10.48
C GLU A 85 4.64 3.52 11.16
N ALA A 86 4.63 2.24 10.79
CA ALA A 86 3.80 1.24 11.47
C ALA A 86 4.10 1.17 12.98
N SER A 87 5.39 1.19 13.35
CA SER A 87 5.82 1.22 14.75
C SER A 87 5.34 2.47 15.50
N LYS A 88 5.33 3.64 14.84
CA LYS A 88 4.79 4.89 15.42
C LYS A 88 3.29 4.78 15.65
N ILE A 89 2.54 4.18 14.72
CA ILE A 89 1.08 3.99 14.83
C ILE A 89 0.75 3.04 16.01
N VAL A 90 1.47 1.92 16.15
CA VAL A 90 1.30 1.03 17.32
C VAL A 90 1.58 1.79 18.62
N ASN A 91 2.69 2.53 18.69
CA ASN A 91 3.06 3.28 19.88
C ASN A 91 2.08 4.42 20.20
N PHE A 92 1.44 5.03 19.21
CA PHE A 92 0.36 5.99 19.43
C PHE A 92 -0.79 5.36 20.21
N TRP A 93 -1.27 4.19 19.78
CA TRP A 93 -2.37 3.50 20.46
C TRP A 93 -1.97 2.92 21.82
N ARG A 94 -0.75 2.42 21.97
CA ARG A 94 -0.21 2.02 23.28
C ARG A 94 -0.22 3.16 24.29
N LYS A 95 0.20 4.36 23.87
CA LYS A 95 0.17 5.57 24.73
C LYS A 95 -1.25 5.97 25.14
N LYS A 96 -2.27 5.56 24.37
CA LYS A 96 -3.69 5.75 24.69
C LYS A 96 -4.28 4.65 25.58
N GLY A 97 -3.47 3.70 26.04
CA GLY A 97 -3.89 2.63 26.95
C GLY A 97 -4.34 1.34 26.26
N VAL A 98 -4.17 1.21 24.95
CA VAL A 98 -4.48 -0.04 24.23
C VAL A 98 -3.40 -1.08 24.54
N GLN A 99 -3.82 -2.26 25.01
CA GLN A 99 -2.93 -3.30 25.51
C GLN A 99 -2.79 -4.52 24.59
N GLY A 100 -3.59 -4.61 23.52
CA GLY A 100 -3.56 -5.75 22.60
C GLY A 100 -3.92 -5.34 21.18
N PHE A 101 -3.26 -5.97 20.22
CA PHE A 101 -3.38 -5.69 18.79
C PHE A 101 -3.60 -7.01 18.04
N ARG A 102 -4.37 -6.94 16.96
CA ARG A 102 -4.57 -8.02 16.00
C ARG A 102 -4.14 -7.57 14.62
#